data_AF-A0A7Y1UQC2-F1
#
_entry.id   AF-A0A7Y1UQC2-F1
#
_cell.length_a   1.000
_cell.length_b   1.000
_cell.length_c   1.000
_cell.angle_alpha   90.00
_cell.angle_beta   90.00
_cell.angle_gamma   90.00
#
_symmetry.space_group_name_H-M   'P 1'
#
loop_
_entity.id
_entity.type
_entity.pdbx_description
1 polymer ?
#
loop_
_entity_poly.entity_id
_entity_poly.type
_entity_poly.pdbx_seq_one_letter_code
_entity_poly.pdbx_strand_id
1 'polypeptide(L)'
;MTNAPPMEFFEKVWRASFLRARRPVEGVLLDESAARDITEDVFDRLLSRFPRKPPESEFTSEALELAADEARARVAAARRDAKDPQRHHDPSDRRYDRNLDLDLLQDHDGKHGFREPEWTKLDPLLRPFGFQVLARKGIKSHNAEDVFVDTFAELARPKSSGKQAPIETIRVFEEIIPLFTRMLQFRAIDWRRRQSTLKNQPNVQHSYEELTEAEDHAMQFEDPGAGPAATVGDLTFDEIYKQCEECLDEFEWELVFTIYVAQTATMGEIIDDPAVLPKLGLTPKDSTSKRRRVLNDHLEPALQKLAKCLKS
;
A
#
# COMPACT_ATOMS: atom_id res chain seq x y z
N MET A 1 42.60 -2.29 -6.25
CA MET A 1 41.65 -1.20 -5.93
C MET A 1 40.63 -1.76 -4.97
N THR A 2 40.63 -1.29 -3.74
CA THR A 2 39.82 -1.79 -2.63
C THR A 2 38.35 -1.39 -2.81
N ASN A 3 37.52 -2.31 -3.32
CA ASN A 3 36.07 -2.16 -3.50
C ASN A 3 35.30 -2.32 -2.18
N ALA A 4 35.77 -1.72 -1.08
CA ALA A 4 34.97 -1.60 0.14
C ALA A 4 34.08 -0.35 0.00
N PRO A 5 32.78 -0.42 0.32
CA PRO A 5 31.96 0.79 0.43
C PRO A 5 32.63 1.77 1.41
N PRO A 6 32.60 3.08 1.13
CA PRO A 6 33.13 4.06 2.07
C PRO A 6 32.41 3.89 3.43
N MET A 7 33.15 3.99 4.53
CA MET A 7 32.60 3.86 5.89
C MET A 7 31.35 4.74 6.10
N GLU A 8 31.33 5.92 5.47
CA GLU A 8 30.18 6.84 5.44
C GLU A 8 28.90 6.24 4.85
N PHE A 9 28.97 5.32 3.88
CA PHE A 9 27.79 4.66 3.31
C PHE A 9 27.13 3.78 4.37
N PHE A 10 27.89 2.88 5.00
CA PHE A 10 27.34 1.97 6.00
C PHE A 10 26.82 2.70 7.23
N GLU A 11 27.48 3.77 7.66
CA GLU A 11 26.98 4.62 8.75
C GLU A 11 25.62 5.27 8.41
N LYS A 12 25.44 5.74 7.17
CA LYS A 12 24.17 6.31 6.71
C LYS A 12 23.07 5.26 6.66
N VAL A 13 23.34 4.09 6.07
CA VAL A 13 22.35 3.00 6.01
C VAL A 13 22.01 2.52 7.41
N TRP A 14 23.01 2.35 8.28
CA TRP A 14 22.79 1.91 9.66
C TRP A 14 21.88 2.88 10.41
N ARG A 15 22.13 4.19 10.28
CA ARG A 15 21.29 5.22 10.90
C ARG A 15 19.86 5.17 10.34
N ALA A 16 19.70 4.97 9.04
CA ALA A 16 18.38 4.87 8.41
C ALA A 16 17.62 3.61 8.88
N SER A 17 18.30 2.45 8.92
CA SER A 17 17.76 1.19 9.45
C SER A 17 17.41 1.28 10.93
N PHE A 18 18.23 1.97 11.75
CA PHE A 18 17.91 2.24 13.15
C PHE A 18 16.64 3.08 13.31
N LEU A 19 16.51 4.17 12.55
CA LEU A 19 15.29 4.99 12.57
C LEU A 19 14.07 4.18 12.11
N ARG A 20 14.26 3.33 11.10
CA ARG A 20 13.21 2.45 10.56
C ARG A 20 12.81 1.36 11.54
N ALA A 21 13.74 0.70 12.20
CA ALA A 21 13.49 -0.27 13.26
C ALA A 21 12.79 0.38 14.45
N ARG A 22 13.18 1.60 14.83
CA ARG A 22 12.55 2.36 15.91
C ARG A 22 11.07 2.70 15.61
N ARG A 23 10.75 2.94 14.34
CA ARG A 23 9.41 3.33 13.85
C ARG A 23 9.04 2.52 12.60
N PRO A 24 8.73 1.22 12.77
CA PRO A 24 8.53 0.31 11.63
C PRO A 24 7.19 0.55 10.92
N VAL A 25 6.20 1.08 11.64
CA VAL A 25 4.93 1.57 11.12
C VAL A 25 4.49 2.78 11.95
N GLU A 26 3.70 3.65 11.35
CA GLU A 26 3.11 4.80 12.05
C GLU A 26 2.26 4.30 13.24
N GLY A 27 2.50 4.83 14.43
CA GLY A 27 1.85 4.40 15.68
C GLY A 27 2.65 3.38 16.51
N VAL A 28 3.80 2.90 16.00
CA VAL A 28 4.72 2.05 16.77
C VAL A 28 5.99 2.81 17.12
N LEU A 29 6.44 2.66 18.36
CA LEU A 29 7.70 3.21 18.86
C LEU A 29 8.44 2.20 19.75
N LEU A 30 9.56 1.70 19.25
CA LEU A 30 10.51 0.91 20.05
C LEU A 30 11.45 1.81 20.85
N ASP A 31 11.95 1.29 21.96
CA ASP A 31 13.06 1.90 22.69
C ASP A 31 14.37 1.84 21.89
N GLU A 32 15.31 2.70 22.24
CA GLU A 32 16.57 2.83 21.48
C GLU A 32 17.45 1.58 21.57
N SER A 33 17.42 0.85 22.69
CA SER A 33 18.14 -0.42 22.82
C SER A 33 17.58 -1.46 21.86
N ALA A 34 16.26 -1.71 21.88
CA ALA A 34 15.64 -2.69 21.00
C ALA A 34 15.85 -2.36 19.52
N ALA A 35 15.75 -1.08 19.15
CA ALA A 35 16.00 -0.65 17.77
C ALA A 35 17.47 -0.84 17.36
N ARG A 36 18.42 -0.59 18.28
CA ARG A 36 19.85 -0.85 18.05
C ARG A 36 20.11 -2.34 17.83
N ASP A 37 19.63 -3.19 18.75
CA ASP A 37 19.81 -4.64 18.67
C ASP A 37 19.30 -5.19 17.33
N ILE A 38 18.09 -4.79 16.91
CA ILE A 38 17.52 -5.20 15.62
C ILE A 38 18.43 -4.76 14.46
N THR A 39 18.93 -3.53 14.50
CA THR A 39 19.75 -2.98 13.42
C THR A 39 21.09 -3.70 13.32
N GLU A 40 21.73 -3.97 14.46
CA GLU A 40 22.98 -4.73 14.53
C GLU A 40 22.79 -6.15 13.99
N ASP A 41 21.74 -6.86 14.44
CA ASP A 41 21.41 -8.22 13.95
C ASP A 41 21.11 -8.26 12.44
N VAL A 42 20.43 -7.24 11.91
CA VAL A 42 20.16 -7.12 10.47
C VAL A 42 21.46 -6.87 9.70
N PHE A 43 22.31 -5.96 10.19
CA PHE A 43 23.57 -5.63 9.54
C PHE A 43 24.53 -6.82 9.52
N ASP A 44 24.67 -7.54 10.63
CA ASP A 44 25.53 -8.72 10.70
C ASP A 44 25.08 -9.80 9.71
N ARG A 45 23.77 -10.06 9.63
CA ARG A 45 23.22 -11.00 8.65
C ARG A 45 23.45 -10.55 7.21
N LEU A 46 23.22 -9.29 6.90
CA LEU A 46 23.42 -8.78 5.54
C LEU A 46 24.90 -8.80 5.15
N LEU A 47 25.79 -8.29 6.00
CA LEU A 47 27.22 -8.29 5.76
C LEU A 47 27.79 -9.70 5.59
N SER A 48 27.24 -10.70 6.32
CA SER A 48 27.62 -12.10 6.14
C SER A 48 27.17 -12.70 4.80
N ARG A 49 26.06 -12.22 4.21
CA ARG A 49 25.50 -12.70 2.94
C ARG A 49 26.19 -12.13 1.71
N PHE A 50 26.92 -11.03 1.86
CA PHE A 50 27.60 -10.35 0.76
C PHE A 50 29.12 -10.59 0.78
N PRO A 51 29.62 -11.70 0.21
CA PRO A 51 31.06 -11.95 0.07
C PRO A 51 31.76 -10.98 -0.90
N ARG A 52 30.98 -10.22 -1.69
CA ARG A 52 31.42 -9.10 -2.53
C ARG A 52 30.44 -7.94 -2.35
N LYS A 53 30.91 -6.71 -2.62
CA LYS A 53 30.10 -5.48 -2.48
C LYS A 53 28.77 -5.61 -3.25
N PRO A 54 27.61 -5.55 -2.57
CA PRO A 54 26.33 -5.41 -3.23
C PRO A 54 26.17 -4.01 -3.83
N PRO A 55 25.28 -3.83 -4.82
CA PRO A 55 24.79 -2.52 -5.18
C PRO A 55 24.32 -1.76 -3.93
N GLU A 56 24.71 -0.48 -3.82
CA GLU A 56 24.39 0.34 -2.63
C GLU A 56 22.88 0.49 -2.43
N SER A 57 22.12 0.58 -3.52
CA SER A 57 20.66 0.61 -3.53
C SER A 57 20.03 -0.69 -3.01
N GLU A 58 20.54 -1.84 -3.46
CA GLU A 58 20.06 -3.16 -3.03
C GLU A 58 20.29 -3.38 -1.55
N PHE A 59 21.50 -3.11 -1.06
CA PHE A 59 21.83 -3.24 0.36
C PHE A 59 20.98 -2.30 1.22
N THR A 60 20.79 -1.06 0.78
CA THR A 60 19.98 -0.07 1.52
C THR A 60 18.53 -0.51 1.61
N SER A 61 17.94 -0.94 0.49
CA SER A 61 16.55 -1.41 0.42
C SER A 61 16.35 -2.63 1.33
N GLU A 62 17.21 -3.66 1.22
CA GLU A 62 17.10 -4.88 2.02
C GLU A 62 17.32 -4.59 3.52
N ALA A 63 18.26 -3.70 3.88
CA ALA A 63 18.49 -3.31 5.26
C ALA A 63 17.32 -2.56 5.89
N LEU A 64 16.62 -1.71 5.14
CA LEU A 64 15.45 -0.98 5.63
C LEU A 64 14.24 -1.89 5.76
N GLU A 65 14.03 -2.81 4.80
CA GLU A 65 12.95 -3.77 4.81
C GLU A 65 13.10 -4.75 5.98
N LEU A 66 14.26 -5.40 6.10
CA LEU A 66 14.53 -6.33 7.20
C LEU A 66 14.42 -5.66 8.56
N ALA A 67 14.96 -4.44 8.71
CA ALA A 67 14.82 -3.69 9.97
C ALA A 67 13.37 -3.44 10.35
N ALA A 68 12.50 -3.07 9.39
CA ALA A 68 11.09 -2.88 9.63
C ALA A 68 10.36 -4.19 9.94
N ASP A 69 10.68 -5.26 9.21
CA ASP A 69 10.02 -6.55 9.33
C ASP A 69 10.32 -7.25 10.65
N GLU A 70 11.59 -7.21 11.07
CA GLU A 70 12.04 -7.73 12.37
C GLU A 70 11.50 -6.91 13.54
N ALA A 71 11.46 -5.58 13.40
CA ALA A 71 10.85 -4.72 14.41
C ALA A 71 9.35 -5.02 14.57
N ARG A 72 8.60 -5.19 13.48
CA ARG A 72 7.19 -5.64 13.54
C ARG A 72 7.05 -7.00 14.22
N ALA A 73 7.90 -7.97 13.86
CA ALA A 73 7.88 -9.30 14.47
C ALA A 73 8.16 -9.25 15.98
N ARG A 74 9.14 -8.44 16.41
CA ARG A 74 9.49 -8.26 17.83
C ARG A 74 8.38 -7.58 18.61
N VAL A 75 7.74 -6.56 18.04
CA VAL A 75 6.56 -5.91 18.64
C VAL A 75 5.41 -6.90 18.79
N ALA A 76 5.09 -7.66 17.74
CA ALA A 76 4.04 -8.67 17.76
C ALA A 76 4.31 -9.74 18.83
N ALA A 77 5.54 -10.25 18.93
CA ALA A 77 5.93 -11.19 19.98
C ALA A 77 5.79 -10.57 21.38
N ALA A 78 6.31 -9.36 21.60
CA ALA A 78 6.25 -8.70 22.89
C ALA A 78 4.82 -8.42 23.37
N ARG A 79 3.90 -8.08 22.45
CA ARG A 79 2.47 -7.89 22.74
C ARG A 79 1.80 -9.19 23.16
N ARG A 80 2.10 -10.30 22.48
CA ARG A 80 1.58 -11.64 22.81
C ARG A 80 2.08 -12.14 24.16
N ASP A 81 3.38 -12.00 24.42
CA ASP A 81 4.00 -12.43 25.67
C ASP A 81 3.46 -11.63 26.87
N ALA A 82 3.30 -10.32 26.71
CA ALA A 82 2.76 -9.44 27.75
C ALA A 82 1.22 -9.46 27.83
N LYS A 83 0.54 -10.02 26.82
CA LYS A 83 -0.91 -9.91 26.61
C LYS A 83 -1.41 -8.47 26.66
N ASP A 84 -0.65 -7.56 26.03
CA ASP A 84 -0.92 -6.12 26.01
C ASP A 84 -0.81 -5.57 24.59
N PRO A 85 -1.95 -5.32 23.90
CA PRO A 85 -1.96 -4.73 22.56
C PRO A 85 -1.36 -3.31 22.49
N GLN A 86 -1.25 -2.59 23.62
CA GLN A 86 -0.67 -1.24 23.66
C GLN A 86 0.85 -1.25 23.81
N ARG A 87 1.46 -2.41 24.04
CA ARG A 87 2.91 -2.48 24.22
C ARG A 87 3.61 -1.96 22.96
N HIS A 88 4.55 -1.03 23.14
CA HIS A 88 5.26 -0.31 22.07
C HIS A 88 4.37 0.57 21.17
N HIS A 89 3.12 0.87 21.57
CA HIS A 89 2.34 1.91 20.93
C HIS A 89 2.99 3.28 21.18
N ASP A 90 3.07 4.11 20.15
CA ASP A 90 3.62 5.46 20.26
C ASP A 90 2.65 6.35 21.07
N PRO A 91 3.04 6.87 22.24
CA PRO A 91 2.16 7.73 23.05
C PRO A 91 1.75 9.05 22.36
N SER A 92 2.44 9.43 21.28
CA SER A 92 2.11 10.60 20.47
C SER A 92 1.09 10.31 19.36
N ASP A 93 0.81 9.04 19.05
CA ASP A 93 -0.24 8.68 18.12
C ASP A 93 -1.61 8.90 18.79
N ARG A 94 -2.45 9.71 18.13
CA ARG A 94 -3.78 10.10 18.61
C ARG A 94 -4.86 9.87 17.55
N ARG A 95 -4.54 9.10 16.51
CA ARG A 95 -5.45 8.81 15.40
C ARG A 95 -6.66 8.01 15.88
N TYR A 96 -6.49 7.21 16.94
CA TYR A 96 -7.53 6.42 17.60
C TYR A 96 -7.14 6.21 19.08
N ASP A 97 -8.09 5.77 19.91
CA ASP A 97 -7.90 5.75 21.38
C ASP A 97 -6.94 4.67 21.87
N ARG A 98 -6.99 3.48 21.27
CA ARG A 98 -6.19 2.31 21.66
C ARG A 98 -6.13 1.26 20.55
N ASN A 99 -5.05 0.49 20.52
CA ASN A 99 -4.98 -0.71 19.70
C ASN A 99 -6.03 -1.74 20.09
N LEU A 100 -6.64 -2.41 19.11
CA LEU A 100 -7.40 -3.63 19.33
C LEU A 100 -6.45 -4.83 19.41
N ASP A 101 -6.94 -5.95 19.96
CA ASP A 101 -6.18 -7.19 20.01
C ASP A 101 -6.18 -7.85 18.62
N LEU A 102 -5.02 -7.80 17.95
CA LEU A 102 -4.87 -8.34 16.60
C LEU A 102 -5.04 -9.85 16.56
N ASP A 103 -4.58 -10.59 17.57
CA ASP A 103 -4.72 -12.04 17.60
C ASP A 103 -6.21 -12.43 17.68
N LEU A 104 -7.01 -11.68 18.43
CA LEU A 104 -8.46 -11.89 18.48
C LEU A 104 -9.17 -11.47 17.18
N LEU A 105 -8.67 -10.44 16.50
CA LEU A 105 -9.20 -10.03 15.18
C LEU A 105 -8.88 -11.06 14.09
N GLN A 106 -7.73 -11.74 14.19
CA GLN A 106 -7.27 -12.77 13.26
C GLN A 106 -7.77 -14.17 13.64
N ASP A 107 -8.30 -14.37 14.84
CA ASP A 107 -8.82 -15.68 15.27
C ASP A 107 -10.11 -16.03 14.51
N HIS A 108 -9.97 -16.92 13.54
CA HIS A 108 -11.05 -17.41 12.69
C HIS A 108 -11.56 -18.77 13.19
N ASP A 109 -12.82 -18.82 13.60
CA ASP A 109 -13.52 -20.08 13.80
C ASP A 109 -14.10 -20.57 12.47
N GLY A 110 -13.63 -21.74 12.00
CA GLY A 110 -14.10 -22.38 10.78
C GLY A 110 -15.62 -22.66 10.71
N LYS A 111 -16.34 -22.55 11.83
CA LYS A 111 -17.81 -22.71 11.90
C LYS A 111 -18.56 -21.41 12.19
N HIS A 112 -17.90 -20.43 12.82
CA HIS A 112 -18.55 -19.23 13.34
C HIS A 112 -17.97 -17.91 12.79
N GLY A 113 -16.98 -17.98 11.89
CA GLY A 113 -16.28 -16.81 11.36
C GLY A 113 -15.34 -16.19 12.39
N PHE A 114 -15.01 -14.92 12.23
CA PHE A 114 -14.15 -14.21 13.19
C PHE A 114 -14.90 -13.88 14.49
N ARG A 115 -14.16 -13.75 15.60
CA ARG A 115 -14.74 -13.36 16.89
C ARG A 115 -15.36 -11.96 16.84
N GLU A 116 -16.68 -11.88 16.93
CA GLU A 116 -17.46 -10.64 16.81
C GLU A 116 -17.02 -9.46 17.72
N PRO A 117 -16.63 -9.63 19.00
CA PRO A 117 -16.47 -8.48 19.90
C PRO A 117 -15.38 -7.49 19.51
N GLU A 118 -14.30 -7.94 18.88
CA GLU A 118 -13.24 -7.04 18.39
C GLU A 118 -13.57 -6.45 17.01
N TRP A 119 -14.23 -7.22 16.15
CA TRP A 119 -14.68 -6.73 14.84
C TRP A 119 -15.73 -5.62 14.96
N THR A 120 -16.62 -5.70 15.96
CA THR A 120 -17.57 -4.61 16.26
C THR A 120 -16.87 -3.30 16.66
N LYS A 121 -15.68 -3.38 17.27
CA LYS A 121 -14.88 -2.19 17.65
C LYS A 121 -14.05 -1.66 16.48
N LEU A 122 -13.73 -2.51 15.51
CA LEU A 122 -12.91 -2.15 14.36
C LEU A 122 -13.65 -1.21 13.39
N ASP A 123 -14.95 -1.46 13.14
CA ASP A 123 -15.77 -0.59 12.27
C ASP A 123 -15.72 0.90 12.68
N PRO A 124 -16.11 1.30 13.91
CA PRO A 124 -16.10 2.70 14.30
C PRO A 124 -14.69 3.32 14.31
N LEU A 125 -13.65 2.51 14.50
CA LEU A 125 -12.25 2.95 14.42
C LEU A 125 -11.84 3.28 12.97
N LEU A 126 -12.26 2.45 12.01
CA LEU A 126 -11.88 2.62 10.60
C LEU A 126 -12.73 3.67 9.86
N ARG A 127 -13.96 3.94 10.32
CA ARG A 127 -14.88 4.91 9.68
C ARG A 127 -14.24 6.27 9.38
N PRO A 128 -13.61 6.98 10.33
CA PRO A 128 -13.03 8.30 10.06
C PRO A 128 -12.01 8.28 8.91
N PHE A 129 -11.15 7.25 8.85
CA PHE A 129 -10.15 7.10 7.80
C PHE A 129 -10.79 6.76 6.46
N GLY A 130 -11.70 5.78 6.47
CA GLY A 130 -12.34 5.30 5.25
C GLY A 130 -13.21 6.38 4.58
N PHE A 131 -14.05 7.07 5.34
CA PHE A 131 -14.88 8.15 4.80
C PHE A 131 -14.06 9.34 4.32
N GLN A 132 -12.92 9.64 4.96
CA GLN A 132 -12.02 10.68 4.46
C GLN A 132 -11.45 10.33 3.08
N VAL A 133 -11.08 9.06 2.87
CA VAL A 133 -10.59 8.55 1.57
C VAL A 133 -11.69 8.63 0.51
N LEU A 134 -12.88 8.13 0.82
CA LEU A 134 -14.02 8.13 -0.10
C LEU A 134 -14.47 9.56 -0.46
N ALA A 135 -14.47 10.47 0.50
CA ALA A 135 -14.78 11.88 0.27
C ALA A 135 -13.79 12.56 -0.68
N ARG A 136 -12.47 12.29 -0.54
CA ARG A 136 -11.44 12.74 -1.50
C ARG A 136 -11.66 12.15 -2.89
N LYS A 137 -12.16 10.92 -2.96
CA LYS A 137 -12.60 10.27 -4.21
C LYS A 137 -14.02 10.69 -4.64
N GLY A 138 -14.61 11.72 -4.04
CA GLY A 138 -15.93 12.25 -4.42
C GLY A 138 -17.10 11.29 -4.24
N ILE A 139 -16.93 10.20 -3.50
CA ILE A 139 -17.98 9.25 -3.14
C ILE A 139 -18.56 9.71 -1.80
N LYS A 140 -19.87 9.92 -1.73
CA LYS A 140 -20.54 10.55 -0.58
C LYS A 140 -21.83 9.81 -0.20
N SER A 141 -22.28 10.06 1.03
CA SER A 141 -23.57 9.59 1.55
C SER A 141 -23.71 8.07 1.44
N HIS A 142 -24.85 7.57 0.97
CA HIS A 142 -25.15 6.14 0.87
C HIS A 142 -24.11 5.35 0.08
N ASN A 143 -23.65 5.87 -1.07
CA ASN A 143 -22.62 5.20 -1.87
C ASN A 143 -21.29 5.03 -1.11
N ALA A 144 -20.97 5.96 -0.20
CA ALA A 144 -19.77 5.84 0.61
C ALA A 144 -19.94 4.79 1.71
N GLU A 145 -21.14 4.66 2.27
CA GLU A 145 -21.47 3.60 3.23
C GLU A 145 -21.37 2.22 2.57
N ASP A 146 -21.94 2.04 1.38
CA ASP A 146 -21.93 0.76 0.68
C ASP A 146 -20.50 0.32 0.35
N VAL A 147 -19.70 1.22 -0.24
CA VAL A 147 -18.29 0.94 -0.55
C VAL A 147 -17.49 0.66 0.73
N PHE A 148 -17.80 1.35 1.83
CA PHE A 148 -17.16 1.09 3.11
C PHE A 148 -17.48 -0.30 3.65
N VAL A 149 -18.77 -0.66 3.74
CA VAL A 149 -19.24 -1.94 4.28
C VAL A 149 -18.73 -3.11 3.45
N ASP A 150 -18.79 -3.01 2.11
CA ASP A 150 -18.25 -4.02 1.21
C ASP A 150 -16.75 -4.24 1.43
N THR A 151 -15.99 -3.14 1.53
CA THR A 151 -14.54 -3.22 1.74
C THR A 151 -14.21 -3.74 3.14
N PHE A 152 -15.02 -3.40 4.15
CA PHE A 152 -14.85 -3.87 5.51
C PHE A 152 -15.06 -5.38 5.61
N ALA A 153 -16.11 -5.90 4.98
CA ALA A 153 -16.35 -7.35 4.89
C ALA A 153 -15.20 -8.09 4.18
N GLU A 154 -14.55 -7.44 3.21
CA GLU A 154 -13.42 -8.03 2.49
C GLU A 154 -12.13 -8.14 3.30
N LEU A 155 -11.98 -7.40 4.41
CA LEU A 155 -10.83 -7.60 5.31
C LEU A 155 -10.76 -9.03 5.84
N ALA A 156 -11.93 -9.64 6.05
CA ALA A 156 -12.12 -10.99 6.58
C ALA A 156 -12.21 -12.07 5.48
N ARG A 157 -12.33 -11.68 4.20
CA ARG A 157 -12.57 -12.64 3.11
C ARG A 157 -11.25 -13.09 2.48
N PRO A 158 -10.96 -14.40 2.42
CA PRO A 158 -9.83 -14.91 1.65
C PRO A 158 -9.93 -14.46 0.20
N LYS A 159 -8.80 -14.06 -0.39
CA LYS A 159 -8.76 -13.67 -1.81
C LYS A 159 -8.94 -14.91 -2.69
N SER A 160 -9.52 -14.75 -3.88
CA SER A 160 -9.57 -15.85 -4.86
C SER A 160 -8.17 -16.37 -5.25
N SER A 161 -7.16 -15.49 -5.20
CA SER A 161 -5.75 -15.81 -5.50
C SER A 161 -4.95 -16.33 -4.31
N GLY A 162 -5.50 -16.39 -3.09
CA GLY A 162 -4.75 -16.73 -1.89
C GLY A 162 -5.61 -17.32 -0.78
N LYS A 163 -5.06 -18.28 -0.02
CA LYS A 163 -5.81 -18.92 1.08
C LYS A 163 -6.05 -18.02 2.29
N GLN A 164 -5.48 -16.81 2.31
CA GLN A 164 -5.49 -15.92 3.47
C GLN A 164 -6.34 -14.67 3.22
N ALA A 165 -7.02 -14.21 4.27
CA ALA A 165 -7.74 -12.96 4.30
C ALA A 165 -6.78 -11.77 4.50
N PRO A 166 -7.09 -10.56 4.00
CA PRO A 166 -6.24 -9.38 4.17
C PRO A 166 -5.83 -9.11 5.63
N ILE A 167 -6.75 -9.29 6.59
CA ILE A 167 -6.48 -9.11 8.02
C ILE A 167 -5.36 -10.03 8.54
N GLU A 168 -5.15 -11.19 7.92
CA GLU A 168 -4.12 -12.17 8.32
C GLU A 168 -2.72 -11.80 7.81
N THR A 169 -2.62 -10.80 6.92
CA THR A 169 -1.34 -10.40 6.34
C THR A 169 -0.57 -9.39 7.20
N ILE A 170 -1.25 -8.73 8.14
CA ILE A 170 -0.63 -7.75 9.04
C ILE A 170 -0.03 -8.41 10.28
N ARG A 171 1.07 -7.85 10.79
CA ARG A 171 1.79 -8.36 11.97
C ARG A 171 1.52 -7.52 13.22
N VAL A 172 1.21 -6.23 13.06
CA VAL A 172 0.85 -5.34 14.16
C VAL A 172 -0.42 -4.57 13.81
N PHE A 173 -1.24 -4.28 14.83
CA PHE A 173 -2.57 -3.67 14.66
C PHE A 173 -2.53 -2.37 13.83
N GLU A 174 -1.50 -1.54 14.03
CA GLU A 174 -1.31 -0.25 13.37
C GLU A 174 -1.32 -0.33 11.83
N GLU A 175 -1.04 -1.50 11.26
CA GLU A 175 -1.06 -1.75 9.82
C GLU A 175 -2.48 -1.82 9.24
N ILE A 176 -3.51 -1.95 10.08
CA ILE A 176 -4.90 -2.08 9.63
C ILE A 176 -5.40 -0.83 8.91
N ILE A 177 -5.04 0.36 9.40
CA ILE A 177 -5.44 1.64 8.82
C ILE A 177 -4.87 1.81 7.40
N PRO A 178 -3.55 1.69 7.16
CA PRO A 178 -3.01 1.80 5.81
C PRO A 178 -3.48 0.66 4.90
N LEU A 179 -3.64 -0.57 5.41
CA LEU A 179 -4.20 -1.68 4.63
C LEU A 179 -5.62 -1.37 4.16
N PHE A 180 -6.51 -1.01 5.09
CA PHE A 180 -7.91 -0.75 4.80
C PHE A 180 -8.09 0.48 3.90
N THR A 181 -7.32 1.54 4.15
CA THR A 181 -7.29 2.74 3.30
C THR A 181 -6.91 2.40 1.86
N ARG A 182 -5.89 1.54 1.67
CA ARG A 182 -5.47 1.07 0.35
C ARG A 182 -6.56 0.24 -0.32
N MET A 183 -7.21 -0.67 0.41
CA MET A 183 -8.34 -1.45 -0.12
C MET A 183 -9.49 -0.54 -0.57
N LEU A 184 -9.83 0.48 0.22
CA LEU A 184 -10.87 1.45 -0.12
C LEU A 184 -10.52 2.29 -1.35
N GLN A 185 -9.24 2.64 -1.53
CA GLN A 185 -8.79 3.37 -2.73
C GLN A 185 -9.05 2.54 -4.00
N PHE A 186 -8.72 1.25 -3.99
CA PHE A 186 -8.99 0.36 -5.12
C PHE A 186 -10.49 0.19 -5.35
N ARG A 187 -11.26 -0.03 -4.29
CA ARG A 187 -12.72 -0.17 -4.36
C ARG A 187 -13.41 1.08 -4.90
N ALA A 188 -12.94 2.26 -4.50
CA ALA A 188 -13.44 3.53 -5.01
C ALA A 188 -13.16 3.71 -6.52
N ILE A 189 -12.01 3.23 -7.00
CA ILE A 189 -11.67 3.26 -8.44
C ILE A 189 -12.62 2.35 -9.22
N ASP A 190 -12.81 1.11 -8.75
CA ASP A 190 -13.70 0.15 -9.41
C ASP A 190 -15.15 0.62 -9.40
N TRP A 191 -15.62 1.19 -8.29
CA TRP A 191 -16.93 1.81 -8.20
C TRP A 191 -17.10 2.93 -9.24
N ARG A 192 -16.11 3.83 -9.38
CA ARG A 192 -16.15 4.90 -10.38
C ARG A 192 -16.14 4.35 -11.81
N ARG A 193 -15.37 3.30 -12.09
CA ARG A 193 -15.35 2.63 -13.40
C ARG A 193 -16.73 2.07 -13.75
N ARG A 194 -17.37 1.35 -12.83
CA ARG A 194 -18.74 0.82 -13.01
C ARG A 194 -19.75 1.92 -13.27
N GLN A 195 -19.69 3.02 -12.51
CA GLN A 195 -20.56 4.19 -12.73
C GLN A 195 -20.34 4.86 -14.09
N SER A 196 -19.10 4.93 -14.58
CA SER A 196 -18.82 5.46 -15.92
C SER A 196 -19.35 4.55 -17.02
N THR A 197 -19.26 3.23 -16.85
CA THR A 197 -19.82 2.25 -17.80
C THR A 197 -21.34 2.34 -17.86
N LEU A 198 -22.01 2.45 -16.70
CA LEU A 198 -23.47 2.63 -16.60
C LEU A 198 -23.95 3.91 -17.30
N LYS A 199 -23.23 5.03 -17.15
CA LYS A 199 -23.57 6.30 -17.82
C LYS A 199 -23.39 6.28 -19.34
N ASN A 200 -22.54 5.39 -19.85
CA ASN A 200 -22.25 5.27 -21.27
C ASN A 200 -23.10 4.18 -21.95
N GLN A 201 -24.05 3.56 -21.24
CA GLN A 201 -25.01 2.66 -21.87
C GLN A 201 -26.13 3.46 -22.54
N PRO A 202 -26.44 3.19 -23.83
CA PRO A 202 -27.44 3.95 -24.58
C PRO A 202 -28.90 3.76 -24.12
N ASN A 203 -29.18 2.96 -23.08
CA ASN A 203 -30.54 2.56 -22.69
C ASN A 203 -30.90 2.79 -21.20
N VAL A 204 -30.31 3.76 -20.48
CA VAL A 204 -30.74 4.03 -19.10
C VAL A 204 -31.95 4.98 -19.06
N GLN A 205 -33.11 4.48 -19.51
CA GLN A 205 -34.41 4.87 -18.94
C GLN A 205 -34.88 3.73 -18.03
N HIS A 206 -34.77 3.98 -16.72
CA HIS A 206 -35.47 3.33 -15.61
C HIS A 206 -35.64 1.80 -15.62
N SER A 207 -34.81 1.12 -14.82
CA SER A 207 -35.28 0.04 -13.94
C SER A 207 -34.32 -0.09 -12.76
N TYR A 208 -34.80 0.27 -11.56
CA TYR A 208 -34.08 0.06 -10.30
C TYR A 208 -34.20 -1.42 -9.84
N GLU A 209 -35.07 -2.20 -10.48
CA GLU A 209 -35.38 -3.59 -10.12
C GLU A 209 -34.44 -4.62 -10.78
N GLU A 210 -33.69 -4.26 -11.82
CA GLU A 210 -32.68 -5.16 -12.43
C GLU A 210 -31.33 -5.18 -11.67
N LEU A 211 -31.16 -4.34 -10.64
CA LEU A 211 -29.89 -4.22 -9.90
C LEU A 211 -29.75 -5.17 -8.70
N THR A 212 -30.80 -5.92 -8.34
CA THR A 212 -30.81 -6.79 -7.16
C THR A 212 -30.78 -8.29 -7.45
N GLU A 213 -30.93 -8.73 -8.71
CA GLU A 213 -31.05 -10.16 -9.05
C GLU A 213 -29.90 -10.74 -9.89
N ALA A 214 -28.81 -10.00 -10.09
CA ALA A 214 -27.59 -10.51 -10.71
C ALA A 214 -26.46 -10.71 -9.68
N GLU A 215 -26.75 -11.49 -8.62
CA GLU A 215 -25.69 -12.29 -7.98
C GLU A 215 -25.29 -13.39 -8.98
N ASP A 216 -23.99 -13.66 -9.10
CA ASP A 216 -23.37 -14.51 -10.12
C ASP A 216 -23.36 -13.94 -11.55
N HIS A 217 -22.44 -13.01 -11.81
CA HIS A 217 -21.46 -13.12 -12.90
C HIS A 217 -20.50 -11.91 -12.84
N ALA A 218 -19.49 -12.00 -11.98
CA ALA A 218 -18.26 -11.27 -12.28
C ALA A 218 -17.66 -11.92 -13.53
N MET A 219 -17.72 -11.23 -14.68
CA MET A 219 -16.93 -11.61 -15.85
C MET A 219 -15.45 -11.55 -15.45
N GLN A 220 -14.93 -12.68 -15.01
CA GLN A 220 -13.52 -12.99 -15.00
C GLN A 220 -13.05 -13.00 -16.45
N PHE A 221 -12.15 -12.10 -16.80
CA PHE A 221 -11.22 -12.39 -17.88
C PHE A 221 -10.05 -13.15 -17.25
N GLU A 222 -10.23 -14.47 -17.10
CA GLU A 222 -9.09 -15.38 -17.05
C GLU A 222 -8.54 -15.48 -18.49
N ASP A 223 -7.26 -15.20 -18.67
CA ASP A 223 -6.49 -15.64 -19.84
C ASP A 223 -5.99 -17.06 -19.54
N PRO A 224 -6.51 -18.12 -20.18
CA PRO A 224 -6.23 -19.51 -19.83
C PRO A 224 -4.92 -20.01 -20.47
N GLY A 225 -3.83 -19.26 -20.26
CA GLY A 225 -2.51 -19.56 -20.85
C GLY A 225 -1.29 -19.43 -19.94
N ALA A 226 -1.40 -18.87 -18.72
CA ALA A 226 -0.22 -18.59 -17.89
C ALA A 226 0.02 -19.70 -16.83
N GLY A 227 0.90 -20.65 -17.16
CA GLY A 227 1.61 -21.46 -16.16
C GLY A 227 2.57 -20.60 -15.30
N PRO A 228 3.27 -21.21 -14.31
CA PRO A 228 3.87 -20.51 -13.17
C PRO A 228 5.17 -19.80 -13.55
N ALA A 229 5.05 -18.68 -14.23
CA ALA A 229 6.04 -17.61 -14.23
C ALA A 229 5.37 -16.42 -13.55
N ALA A 230 6.06 -15.78 -12.60
CA ALA A 230 5.57 -14.57 -11.93
C ALA A 230 4.97 -13.63 -12.97
N THR A 231 3.66 -13.42 -12.90
CA THR A 231 3.01 -12.51 -13.84
C THR A 231 3.42 -11.10 -13.47
N VAL A 232 3.44 -10.18 -14.42
CA VAL A 232 3.81 -8.76 -14.18
C VAL A 232 2.94 -8.12 -13.06
N GLY A 233 1.78 -8.71 -12.73
CA GLY A 233 0.93 -8.33 -11.59
C GLY A 233 1.42 -8.78 -10.21
N ASP A 234 2.45 -9.62 -10.12
CA ASP A 234 3.03 -10.14 -8.88
C ASP A 234 4.31 -9.40 -8.46
N LEU A 235 4.85 -8.54 -9.33
CA LEU A 235 6.07 -7.76 -9.06
C LEU A 235 5.73 -6.57 -8.16
N THR A 236 6.47 -6.45 -7.06
CA THR A 236 6.46 -5.27 -6.19
C THR A 236 7.05 -4.07 -6.95
N PHE A 237 6.71 -2.84 -6.53
CA PHE A 237 7.28 -1.65 -7.17
C PHE A 237 8.80 -1.63 -7.09
N ASP A 238 9.39 -2.12 -6.00
CA ASP A 238 10.83 -2.17 -5.84
C ASP A 238 11.48 -3.13 -6.85
N GLU A 239 10.80 -4.23 -7.21
CA GLU A 239 11.23 -5.14 -8.27
C GLU A 239 11.08 -4.51 -9.66
N ILE A 240 9.98 -3.80 -9.93
CA ILE A 240 9.77 -3.06 -11.19
C ILE A 240 10.80 -1.93 -11.33
N TYR A 241 11.06 -1.18 -10.27
CA TYR A 241 12.06 -0.11 -10.24
C TYR A 241 13.46 -0.65 -10.51
N LYS A 242 13.85 -1.76 -9.87
CA LYS A 242 15.14 -2.44 -10.10
C LYS A 242 15.30 -2.98 -11.52
N GLN A 243 14.25 -3.56 -12.10
CA GLN A 243 14.32 -4.13 -13.46
C GLN A 243 14.31 -3.07 -14.55
N CYS A 244 13.77 -1.88 -14.26
CA CYS A 244 13.49 -0.85 -15.24
C CYS A 244 14.20 0.48 -14.93
N GLU A 245 15.18 0.50 -14.03
CA GLU A 245 15.82 1.70 -13.46
C GLU A 245 16.24 2.71 -14.55
N GLU A 246 16.85 2.22 -15.64
CA GLU A 246 17.33 3.05 -16.76
C GLU A 246 16.26 3.43 -17.79
N CYS A 247 15.05 2.88 -17.68
CA CYS A 247 14.02 3.05 -18.72
C CYS A 247 13.20 4.35 -18.56
N LEU A 248 13.14 4.92 -17.36
CA LEU A 248 12.45 6.17 -17.05
C LEU A 248 13.42 7.22 -16.51
N ASP A 249 13.11 8.50 -16.74
CA ASP A 249 13.80 9.59 -16.07
C ASP A 249 13.30 9.82 -14.63
N GLU A 250 14.03 10.62 -13.86
CA GLU A 250 13.74 10.88 -12.43
C GLU A 250 12.31 11.42 -12.21
N PHE A 251 11.81 12.24 -13.14
CA PHE A 251 10.49 12.85 -13.03
C PHE A 251 9.38 11.88 -13.43
N GLU A 252 9.60 11.06 -14.47
CA GLU A 252 8.72 9.95 -14.85
C GLU A 252 8.59 8.95 -13.70
N TRP A 253 9.70 8.61 -13.02
CA TRP A 253 9.67 7.76 -11.83
C TRP A 253 8.92 8.40 -10.66
N GLU A 254 9.15 9.68 -10.38
CA GLU A 254 8.43 10.44 -9.34
C GLU A 254 6.92 10.41 -9.61
N LEU A 255 6.49 10.60 -10.86
CA LEU A 255 5.09 10.55 -11.27
C LEU A 255 4.50 9.15 -11.14
N VAL A 256 5.18 8.12 -11.63
CA VAL A 256 4.71 6.72 -11.54
C VAL A 256 4.60 6.31 -10.07
N PHE A 257 5.60 6.63 -9.25
CA PHE A 257 5.60 6.36 -7.83
C PHE A 257 4.43 7.08 -7.14
N THR A 258 4.27 8.37 -7.36
CA THR A 258 3.22 9.19 -6.74
C THR A 258 1.81 8.72 -7.13
N ILE A 259 1.60 8.37 -8.40
CA ILE A 259 0.27 8.02 -8.94
C ILE A 259 -0.10 6.57 -8.67
N TYR A 260 0.83 5.63 -8.87
CA TYR A 260 0.53 4.21 -8.92
C TYR A 260 1.00 3.44 -7.68
N VAL A 261 2.05 3.91 -6.99
CA VAL A 261 2.73 3.17 -5.92
C VAL A 261 2.38 3.73 -4.56
N ALA A 262 2.84 4.95 -4.28
CA ALA A 262 2.52 5.69 -3.07
C ALA A 262 1.05 6.14 -3.09
N GLN A 263 0.49 6.35 -4.29
CA GLN A 263 -0.88 6.84 -4.52
C GLN A 263 -1.19 8.09 -3.68
N THR A 264 -0.15 8.89 -3.43
CA THR A 264 -0.18 10.07 -2.56
C THR A 264 -0.89 11.24 -3.21
N ALA A 265 -1.02 11.22 -4.54
CA ALA A 265 -1.79 12.20 -5.29
C ALA A 265 -2.50 11.55 -6.50
N THR A 266 -3.71 12.00 -6.77
CA THR A 266 -4.43 11.71 -8.02
C THR A 266 -3.93 12.60 -9.14
N MET A 267 -4.17 12.19 -10.39
CA MET A 267 -3.96 13.06 -11.56
C MET A 267 -4.58 14.46 -11.40
N GLY A 268 -5.70 14.58 -10.69
CA GLY A 268 -6.34 15.88 -10.44
C GLY A 268 -5.56 16.76 -9.46
N GLU A 269 -4.90 16.16 -8.47
CA GLU A 269 -4.08 16.88 -7.50
C GLU A 269 -2.71 17.25 -8.08
N ILE A 270 -2.14 16.40 -8.94
CA ILE A 270 -0.85 16.63 -9.60
C ILE A 270 -0.91 17.79 -10.59
N ILE A 271 -2.01 17.92 -11.35
CA ILE A 271 -2.19 19.04 -12.29
C ILE A 271 -2.50 20.37 -11.59
N ASP A 272 -2.79 20.36 -10.29
CA ASP A 272 -3.02 21.56 -9.49
C ASP A 272 -1.82 21.87 -8.57
N ASP A 273 -0.77 21.02 -8.57
CA ASP A 273 0.44 21.22 -7.77
C ASP A 273 1.39 22.25 -8.42
N PRO A 274 1.62 23.41 -7.76
CA PRO A 274 2.49 24.46 -8.28
C PRO A 274 3.97 24.05 -8.38
N ALA A 275 4.42 22.99 -7.70
CA ALA A 275 5.77 22.45 -7.81
C ALA A 275 5.93 21.52 -9.03
N VAL A 276 4.85 20.86 -9.47
CA VAL A 276 4.87 19.93 -10.61
C VAL A 276 4.60 20.64 -11.93
N LEU A 277 3.77 21.68 -11.93
CA LEU A 277 3.42 22.44 -13.14
C LEU A 277 4.64 22.94 -13.94
N PRO A 278 5.68 23.55 -13.33
CA PRO A 278 6.87 23.96 -14.06
C PRO A 278 7.64 22.80 -14.69
N LYS A 279 7.70 21.64 -14.01
CA LYS A 279 8.34 20.41 -14.53
C LYS A 279 7.65 19.88 -15.79
N LEU A 280 6.33 20.12 -15.91
CA LEU A 280 5.52 19.79 -17.10
C LEU A 280 5.48 20.93 -18.15
N GLY A 281 6.22 22.02 -17.96
CA GLY A 281 6.18 23.20 -18.83
C GLY A 281 4.83 23.93 -18.82
N LEU A 282 4.06 23.79 -17.73
CA LEU A 282 2.73 24.34 -17.55
C LEU A 282 2.72 25.48 -16.52
N THR A 283 1.66 26.28 -16.57
CA THR A 283 1.40 27.34 -15.58
C THR A 283 0.03 27.13 -14.91
N PRO A 284 -0.19 27.69 -13.71
CA PRO A 284 -1.51 27.63 -13.06
C PRO A 284 -2.64 28.28 -13.87
N LYS A 285 -2.29 29.13 -14.84
CA LYS A 285 -3.24 29.81 -15.73
C LYS A 285 -3.73 28.92 -16.88
N ASP A 286 -3.09 27.78 -17.14
CA ASP A 286 -3.52 26.84 -18.17
C ASP A 286 -4.83 26.14 -17.78
N SER A 287 -5.65 25.80 -18.76
CA SER A 287 -6.93 25.10 -18.50
C SER A 287 -6.68 23.71 -17.92
N THR A 288 -7.57 23.26 -17.03
CA THR A 288 -7.48 21.91 -16.41
C THR A 288 -7.42 20.81 -17.47
N SER A 289 -8.12 20.96 -18.59
CA SER A 289 -8.09 20.01 -19.71
C SER A 289 -6.71 19.94 -20.38
N LYS A 290 -6.06 21.10 -20.60
CA LYS A 290 -4.70 21.16 -21.14
C LYS A 290 -3.68 20.55 -20.19
N ARG A 291 -3.79 20.84 -18.88
CA ARG A 291 -2.88 20.30 -17.85
C ARG A 291 -2.99 18.78 -17.73
N ARG A 292 -4.21 18.23 -17.79
CA ARG A 292 -4.45 16.77 -17.84
C ARG A 292 -3.87 16.13 -19.08
N ARG A 293 -4.05 16.75 -20.25
CA ARG A 293 -3.54 16.21 -21.50
C ARG A 293 -2.01 16.11 -21.45
N VAL A 294 -1.34 17.17 -21.05
CA VAL A 294 0.13 17.19 -20.98
C VAL A 294 0.67 16.22 -19.92
N LEU A 295 0.00 16.09 -18.77
CA LEU A 295 0.37 15.06 -17.79
C LEU A 295 0.22 13.64 -18.36
N ASN A 296 -0.86 13.35 -19.08
CA ASN A 296 -1.03 12.07 -19.77
C ASN A 296 0.01 11.85 -20.89
N ASP A 297 0.37 12.91 -21.61
CA ASP A 297 1.38 12.86 -22.67
C ASP A 297 2.78 12.52 -22.11
N HIS A 298 3.02 12.74 -20.80
CA HIS A 298 4.22 12.28 -20.09
C HIS A 298 4.04 10.89 -19.45
N LEU A 299 2.88 10.61 -18.86
CA LEU A 299 2.63 9.39 -18.11
C LEU A 299 2.45 8.16 -19.02
N GLU A 300 1.72 8.30 -20.12
CA GLU A 300 1.41 7.20 -21.04
C GLU A 300 2.68 6.64 -21.70
N PRO A 301 3.63 7.45 -22.22
CA PRO A 301 4.90 6.94 -22.72
C PRO A 301 5.75 6.28 -21.64
N ALA A 302 5.77 6.83 -20.42
CA ALA A 302 6.50 6.22 -19.29
C ALA A 302 5.96 4.82 -18.96
N LEU A 303 4.64 4.66 -18.86
CA LEU A 303 4.01 3.36 -18.64
C LEU A 303 4.27 2.39 -19.81
N GLN A 304 4.33 2.88 -21.05
CA GLN A 304 4.68 2.06 -22.21
C GLN A 304 6.14 1.61 -22.21
N LYS A 305 7.09 2.45 -21.73
CA LYS A 305 8.50 2.08 -21.56
C LYS A 305 8.62 0.96 -20.52
N LEU A 306 7.97 1.12 -19.36
CA LEU A 306 7.90 0.08 -18.32
C LEU A 306 7.30 -1.23 -18.86
N ALA A 307 6.15 -1.14 -19.54
CA ALA A 307 5.47 -2.31 -20.09
C ALA A 307 6.30 -3.04 -21.17
N LYS A 308 7.16 -2.34 -21.91
CA LYS A 308 8.11 -2.97 -22.84
C LYS A 308 9.27 -3.61 -22.09
N CYS A 309 9.83 -2.91 -21.12
CA CYS A 309 11.00 -3.37 -20.36
C CYS A 309 10.68 -4.61 -19.51
N LEU A 310 9.46 -4.71 -18.97
CA LEU A 310 8.96 -5.87 -18.21
C LEU A 310 8.52 -7.06 -19.07
N LYS A 311 8.44 -6.90 -20.41
CA LYS A 311 8.13 -7.97 -21.38
C LYS A 311 9.37 -8.54 -22.06
N SER A 312 10.52 -7.90 -21.90
CA SER A 312 11.83 -8.28 -22.42
C SER A 312 12.52 -9.30 -21.52
#